data_AF-A0A2N1M811-F1
#
_entry.id   AF-A0A2N1M811-F1
#
_cell.length_a   1.000
_cell.length_b   1.000
_cell.length_c   1.000
_cell.angle_alpha   90.00
_cell.angle_beta   90.00
_cell.angle_gamma   90.00
#
_symmetry.space_group_name_H-M   'P 1'
#
loop_
_entity.id
_entity.type
_entity.pdbx_description
1 polymer ?
#
loop_
_entity_poly.entity_id
_entity_poly.type
_entity_poly.pdbx_seq_one_letter_code
_entity_poly.pdbx_strand_id
1 'polypeptide(L)' 'MKRSYEKVKLKFSYDSENITDEFINKVESFLLAGQCYGISKTPGTTDYIFVFPDYYFRKHCKKCVGIK' A
#
# COMPACT_ATOMS: atom_id res chain seq x y z
N MET A 1 -14.04 15.36 -1.27
CA MET A 1 -13.71 15.68 -2.69
C MET A 1 -12.61 14.73 -3.15
N LYS A 2 -12.84 13.89 -4.16
CA LYS A 2 -11.79 13.02 -4.72
C LYS A 2 -10.76 13.92 -5.41
N ARG A 3 -9.50 13.89 -4.97
CA ARG A 3 -8.41 14.54 -5.71
C ARG A 3 -8.12 13.69 -6.94
N SER A 4 -8.40 14.26 -8.10
CA SER A 4 -8.13 13.60 -9.39
C SER A 4 -6.67 13.86 -9.77
N TYR A 5 -6.03 12.90 -10.46
CA TYR A 5 -4.65 13.02 -10.97
C TYR A 5 -3.53 13.13 -9.92
N GLU A 6 -3.78 12.68 -8.69
CA GLU A 6 -2.74 12.62 -7.68
C GLU A 6 -1.73 11.50 -8.01
N LYS A 7 -0.43 11.82 -7.95
CA LYS A 7 0.62 10.83 -8.12
C LYS A 7 0.63 9.92 -6.90
N VAL A 8 0.41 8.63 -7.13
CA VAL A 8 0.40 7.60 -6.09
C VAL A 8 1.50 6.58 -6.33
N LYS A 9 1.85 5.85 -5.27
CA LYS A 9 2.74 4.69 -5.33
C LYS A 9 1.92 3.44 -5.12
N LEU A 10 2.09 2.48 -6.02
CA LEU A 10 1.47 1.17 -5.93
C LEU A 10 2.46 0.19 -5.34
N LYS A 11 2.03 -0.55 -4.31
CA LYS A 11 2.78 -1.70 -3.79
C LYS A 11 1.95 -2.95 -4.04
N PHE A 12 2.53 -3.89 -4.77
CA PHE A 12 1.96 -5.22 -4.95
C PHE A 12 2.47 -6.15 -3.86
N SER A 13 1.57 -6.93 -3.28
CA SER A 13 1.91 -8.03 -2.37
C SER A 13 1.67 -9.34 -3.08
N TYR A 14 2.66 -9.77 -3.87
CA TYR A 14 2.72 -11.09 -4.48
C TYR A 14 3.29 -12.06 -3.45
N ASP A 15 2.47 -12.47 -2.50
CA ASP A 15 2.70 -13.68 -1.71
C ASP A 15 1.47 -13.93 -0.85
N SER A 16 0.65 -14.87 -1.32
CA SER A 16 -0.56 -15.32 -0.66
C SER A 16 -0.34 -15.89 0.73
N GLU A 17 0.88 -16.32 1.02
CA GLU A 17 1.25 -16.99 2.28
C GLU A 17 1.52 -15.99 3.43
N ASN A 18 1.72 -14.70 3.14
CA ASN A 18 2.02 -13.68 4.16
C ASN A 18 0.87 -12.69 4.42
N ILE A 19 -0.27 -12.85 3.73
CA ILE A 19 -1.46 -12.04 3.97
C ILE A 19 -2.27 -12.71 5.07
N THR A 20 -1.86 -12.44 6.31
CA THR A 20 -2.57 -12.83 7.52
C THR A 20 -3.60 -11.77 7.91
N ASP A 21 -4.52 -12.13 8.81
CA ASP A 21 -5.45 -11.15 9.41
C ASP A 21 -4.67 -9.99 10.09
N GLU A 22 -3.49 -10.27 10.65
CA GLU A 22 -2.61 -9.25 11.22
C GLU A 22 -2.15 -8.24 10.15
N PHE A 23 -1.78 -8.72 8.96
CA PHE A 23 -1.42 -7.86 7.85
C PHE A 23 -2.60 -7.01 7.39
N ILE A 24 -3.80 -7.60 7.28
CA ILE A 24 -5.02 -6.87 6.92
C ILE A 24 -5.34 -5.79 7.97
N ASN A 25 -5.35 -6.14 9.25
CA ASN A 25 -5.57 -5.21 10.37
C ASN A 25 -4.57 -4.05 10.36
N LYS A 26 -3.30 -4.35 10.05
CA LYS A 26 -2.26 -3.34 9.94
C LYS A 26 -2.54 -2.37 8.78
N VAL A 27 -3.00 -2.86 7.63
CA VAL A 27 -3.34 -1.97 6.51
C VAL A 27 -4.61 -1.17 6.79
N GLU A 28 -5.62 -1.75 7.42
CA GLU A 28 -6.79 -1.01 7.90
C GLU A 28 -6.38 0.14 8.83
N SER A 29 -5.42 -0.10 9.74
CA SER A 29 -4.86 0.95 10.58
C SER A 29 -4.20 2.08 9.76
N PHE A 30 -3.53 1.75 8.65
CA PHE A 30 -2.94 2.75 7.75
C PHE A 30 -3.98 3.53 6.95
N LEU A 31 -5.09 2.88 6.55
CA LEU A 31 -6.23 3.57 5.94
C LEU A 31 -6.86 4.56 6.91
N LEU A 32 -7.13 4.12 8.15
CA LEU A 32 -7.69 4.97 9.21
C LEU A 32 -6.78 6.14 9.57
N ALA A 33 -5.46 5.93 9.57
CA ALA A 33 -4.47 6.98 9.82
C ALA A 33 -4.23 7.91 8.62
N GLY A 34 -4.90 7.70 7.47
CA GLY A 34 -4.70 8.48 6.25
C GLY A 34 -3.33 8.28 5.60
N GLN A 35 -2.63 7.21 5.95
CA GLN A 35 -1.31 6.86 5.43
C GLN A 35 -1.40 5.99 4.17
N CYS A 36 -2.56 5.38 3.93
CA CYS A 36 -2.92 4.64 2.73
C CYS A 36 -4.16 5.27 2.11
N TYR A 37 -4.22 5.35 0.78
CA TYR A 37 -5.37 5.88 0.04
C TYR A 37 -6.37 4.81 -0.37
N GLY A 38 -5.96 3.55 -0.44
CA GLY A 38 -6.86 2.47 -0.80
C GLY A 38 -6.18 1.12 -0.98
N ILE A 39 -7.01 0.10 -1.08
CA ILE A 39 -6.63 -1.29 -1.31
C ILE A 39 -7.53 -1.84 -2.42
N SER A 40 -6.96 -2.60 -3.35
CA SER A 40 -7.70 -3.36 -4.35
C SER A 40 -7.22 -4.81 -4.35
N LYS A 41 -8.14 -5.76 -4.38
CA LYS A 41 -7.84 -7.18 -4.53
C LYS A 41 -7.95 -7.58 -5.99
N THR A 42 -6.98 -8.35 -6.49
CA THR A 42 -7.07 -8.88 -7.87
C THR A 42 -8.01 -10.10 -7.88
N PRO A 43 -9.11 -10.08 -8.65
CA PRO A 43 -10.06 -11.19 -8.70
C PRO A 43 -9.40 -12.52 -9.07
N GLY A 44 -9.81 -13.60 -8.42
CA GLY A 44 -9.25 -14.94 -8.65
C GLY A 44 -7.86 -15.16 -8.05
N THR A 45 -7.30 -14.18 -7.34
CA THR A 45 -6.01 -14.30 -6.64
C THR A 45 -6.14 -13.86 -5.18
N THR A 46 -5.11 -14.16 -4.42
CA THR A 46 -4.86 -13.66 -3.07
C THR A 46 -4.02 -12.38 -3.09
N ASP A 47 -3.72 -11.82 -4.26
CA ASP A 47 -2.89 -10.64 -4.41
C ASP A 47 -3.67 -9.36 -4.08
N TYR A 48 -2.97 -8.43 -3.42
CA TYR A 48 -3.47 -7.10 -3.12
C TYR A 48 -2.57 -6.02 -3.72
N ILE A 49 -3.23 -4.97 -4.18
CA ILE A 49 -2.63 -3.72 -4.64
C ILE A 49 -2.93 -2.65 -3.59
N PHE A 50 -1.88 -2.10 -3.00
CA PHE A 50 -1.97 -1.01 -2.04
C PHE A 50 -1.65 0.31 -2.72
N VAL A 51 -2.46 1.33 -2.43
CA VAL A 51 -2.30 2.68 -2.97
C VAL A 51 -1.82 3.61 -1.87
N PHE A 52 -0.57 4.07 -1.97
CA PHE A 52 0.04 4.96 -1.00
C PHE A 52 0.33 6.35 -1.59
N PRO A 53 0.32 7.40 -0.77
CA PRO A 53 0.92 8.67 -1.16
C PRO A 53 2.45 8.57 -1.34
N ASP A 54 3.01 9.44 -2.18
CA ASP A 54 4.45 9.48 -2.44
C ASP A 54 5.29 9.66 -1.17
N TYR A 55 4.84 10.51 -0.23
CA TYR A 55 5.57 10.79 1.02
C TYR A 55 5.71 9.54 1.90
N TYR A 56 4.70 8.68 1.94
CA TYR A 56 4.74 7.45 2.74
C TYR A 56 5.82 6.52 2.19
N PHE A 57 5.85 6.35 0.87
CA PHE A 57 6.83 5.48 0.22
C PHE A 57 8.27 6.00 0.39
N ARG A 58 8.50 7.31 0.32
CA ARG A 58 9.82 7.89 0.63
C ARG A 58 10.28 7.62 2.05
N LYS A 59 9.37 7.62 3.02
CA LYS A 59 9.70 7.38 4.43
C LYS A 59 9.95 5.90 4.74
N HIS A 60 9.26 4.99 4.04
CA HIS A 60 9.22 3.58 4.42
C HIS A 60 9.85 2.61 3.39
N CYS A 61 10.10 3.03 2.16
CA CYS A 61 10.79 2.20 1.16
C CYS A 61 12.31 2.38 1.25
N LYS A 62 12.98 1.47 1.97
CA LYS A 62 14.46 1.44 2.07
C LYS A 62 15.18 1.38 0.72
N LYS A 63 14.58 0.73 -0.29
CA LYS A 63 15.14 0.63 -1.66
C LYS A 63 14.97 1.93 -2.48
N CYS A 64 14.03 2.78 -2.10
CA CYS A 64 13.65 3.98 -2.84
C CYS A 64 14.33 5.23 -2.28
N VAL A 65 14.71 5.19 -1.01
CA VAL A 65 15.69 6.10 -0.44
C VAL A 65 17.04 5.63 -0.96
N GLY A 66 17.50 6.21 -2.07
CA GLY A 66 18.82 5.93 -2.59
C GLY A 66 19.87 6.33 -1.57
N ILE A 67 20.32 5.39 -0.76
CA ILE A 67 21.63 5.48 -0.11
C ILE A 67 22.62 5.14 -1.24
N LYS A 68 23.22 6.18 -1.82
CA LYS A 68 24.48 6.04 -2.56
C LYS A 68 25.61 5.82 -1.56
#